data_AF-A0A0B6ZPF5-F1
#
_entry.id   AF-A0A0B6ZPF5-F1
#
_cell.length_a   1.000
_cell.length_b   1.000
_cell.length_c   1.000
_cell.angle_alpha   90.00
_cell.angle_beta   90.00
_cell.angle_gamma   90.00
#
_symmetry.space_group_name_H-M   'P 1'
#
loop_
_entity.id
_entity.type
_entity.pdbx_description
1 polymer ?
#
loop_
_entity_poly.entity_id
_entity_poly.type
_entity_poly.pdbx_seq_one_letter_code
_entity_poly.pdbx_strand_id
1 'polypeptide(L)'
;VEPGTVLIIMAVWRRLIKSQLLSDILVQEIFGCMYQFLSVISSLVQYHENLKSTCPLSSTSLLSSSELTLSMHDASRTVLETLSDFVDLGKTLITPRMTLLCLNAGLTFKLTCPSDLETLYRLTNTLLIHHTNTALRAVPSIIHIANKLISSCIELGHADKLTEQPGLVKDVLRCAQLITRLLTLLASPAYKTDLGKVAHSILATYVIGVQRGTLHTAVKKELVRGLNKVMSICDRFRLAALSISLPAGVKDTFKVLHQDYEKYHRYSGFV
;
A
#
# COMPACT_ATOMS: atom_id res chain seq x y z
N VAL A 1 5.64 -24.26 6.84
CA VAL A 1 6.26 -23.40 7.86
C VAL A 1 5.16 -22.99 8.81
N GLU A 2 5.30 -23.28 10.10
CA GLU A 2 4.31 -22.86 11.10
C GLU A 2 4.36 -21.32 11.28
N PRO A 3 3.21 -20.64 11.34
CA PRO A 3 3.15 -19.18 11.43
C PRO A 3 3.81 -18.65 12.72
N GLY A 4 3.74 -19.42 13.82
CA GLY A 4 4.42 -19.09 15.07
C GLY A 4 5.95 -19.01 14.92
N THR A 5 6.55 -19.93 14.17
CA THR A 5 8.00 -19.92 13.89
C THR A 5 8.42 -18.69 13.10
N VAL A 6 7.61 -18.30 12.10
CA VAL A 6 7.86 -17.07 11.33
C VAL A 6 7.84 -15.85 12.24
N LEU A 7 6.83 -15.73 13.12
CA LEU A 7 6.76 -14.61 14.06
C LEU A 7 7.96 -14.53 14.98
N ILE A 8 8.37 -15.64 15.60
CA ILE A 8 9.49 -15.66 16.54
C ILE A 8 10.76 -15.23 15.83
N ILE A 9 11.04 -15.80 14.66
CA ILE A 9 12.23 -15.47 13.91
C ILE A 9 12.20 -13.98 13.50
N MET A 10 11.07 -13.50 12.97
CA MET A 10 10.89 -12.09 12.62
C MET A 10 11.07 -11.16 13.83
N ALA A 11 10.55 -11.52 15.00
CA ALA A 11 10.69 -10.73 16.22
C ALA A 11 12.15 -10.64 16.69
N VAL A 12 12.91 -11.73 16.60
CA VAL A 12 14.35 -11.75 16.88
C VAL A 12 15.08 -10.82 15.92
N TRP A 13 14.81 -10.91 14.62
CA TRP A 13 15.41 -10.03 13.61
C TRP A 13 15.12 -8.56 13.88
N ARG A 14 13.87 -8.18 14.17
CA ARG A 14 13.51 -6.79 14.49
C ARG A 14 14.25 -6.26 15.71
N ARG A 15 14.44 -7.08 16.74
CA ARG A 15 15.22 -6.69 17.94
C ARG A 15 16.69 -6.53 17.60
N LEU A 16 17.24 -7.41 16.77
CA LEU A 16 18.62 -7.38 16.34
C LEU A 16 18.92 -6.14 15.47
N ILE A 17 18.01 -5.81 14.54
CA ILE A 17 18.04 -4.60 13.71
C ILE A 17 18.09 -3.32 14.56
N LYS A 18 17.34 -3.29 15.67
CA LYS A 18 17.26 -2.13 16.56
C LYS A 18 18.39 -2.06 17.60
N SER A 19 19.22 -3.10 17.69
CA SER A 19 20.33 -3.16 18.64
C SER A 19 21.54 -2.40 18.10
N GLN A 20 22.12 -1.51 18.91
CA GLN A 20 23.33 -0.76 18.57
C GLN A 20 24.64 -1.55 18.78
N LEU A 21 24.55 -2.84 19.13
CA LEU A 21 25.68 -3.62 19.65
C LEU A 21 26.49 -4.37 18.58
N LEU A 22 26.19 -4.21 17.30
CA LEU A 22 26.81 -4.98 16.21
C LEU A 22 27.92 -4.19 15.52
N SER A 23 29.09 -4.81 15.37
CA SER A 23 30.20 -4.27 14.57
C SER A 23 29.85 -4.26 13.08
N ASP A 24 30.35 -3.29 12.32
CA ASP A 24 30.03 -3.09 10.88
C ASP A 24 30.23 -4.33 9.99
N ILE A 25 31.23 -5.19 10.29
CA ILE A 25 31.50 -6.41 9.52
C ILE A 25 30.41 -7.47 9.76
N LEU A 26 30.06 -7.71 11.02
CA LEU A 26 28.97 -8.61 11.40
C LEU A 26 27.63 -8.11 10.83
N VAL A 27 27.43 -6.79 10.77
CA VAL A 27 26.22 -6.20 10.16
C VAL A 27 26.08 -6.64 8.71
N GLN A 28 27.14 -6.60 7.89
CA GLN A 28 27.01 -6.99 6.46
C GLN A 28 26.66 -8.47 6.27
N GLU A 29 27.29 -9.39 7.00
CA GLU A 29 27.00 -10.83 6.87
C GLU A 29 25.59 -11.18 7.37
N ILE A 30 25.22 -10.61 8.52
CA ILE A 30 23.89 -10.78 9.10
C ILE A 30 22.81 -10.24 8.14
N PHE A 31 23.06 -9.13 7.47
CA PHE A 31 22.15 -8.58 6.46
C PHE A 31 22.01 -9.49 5.24
N GLY A 32 23.10 -10.11 4.77
CA GLY A 32 23.06 -11.08 3.68
C GLY A 32 22.16 -12.28 4.02
N CYS A 33 22.37 -12.87 5.20
CA CYS A 33 21.55 -13.97 5.71
C CYS A 33 20.08 -13.56 5.89
N MET A 34 19.85 -12.38 6.46
CA MET A 34 18.50 -11.86 6.67
C MET A 34 17.76 -11.64 5.36
N TYR A 35 18.42 -11.09 4.34
CA TYR A 35 17.82 -10.92 3.02
C TYR A 35 17.46 -12.26 2.37
N GLN A 36 18.37 -13.24 2.39
CA GLN A 36 18.08 -14.58 1.86
C GLN A 36 16.87 -15.19 2.56
N PHE A 37 16.83 -15.07 3.89
CA PHE A 37 15.74 -15.58 4.70
C PHE A 37 14.41 -14.89 4.40
N LEU A 38 14.39 -13.54 4.37
CA LEU A 38 13.21 -12.75 4.02
C LEU A 38 12.72 -13.04 2.59
N SER A 39 13.64 -13.25 1.64
CA SER A 39 13.28 -13.63 0.27
C SER A 39 12.59 -14.98 0.23
N VAL A 40 13.12 -15.99 0.94
CA VAL A 40 12.53 -17.33 1.01
C VAL A 40 11.16 -17.28 1.67
N ILE A 41 11.04 -16.59 2.82
CA ILE A 41 9.76 -16.46 3.52
C ILE A 41 8.75 -15.71 2.69
N SER A 42 9.11 -14.59 2.07
CA SER A 42 8.20 -13.83 1.21
C SER A 42 7.68 -14.70 0.05
N SER A 43 8.55 -15.54 -0.52
CA SER A 43 8.18 -16.45 -1.62
C SER A 43 7.23 -17.56 -1.13
N LEU A 44 7.49 -18.12 0.05
CA LEU A 44 6.65 -19.15 0.66
C LEU A 44 5.27 -18.61 1.06
N VAL A 45 5.24 -17.40 1.62
CA VAL A 45 4.00 -16.68 1.95
C VAL A 45 3.20 -16.43 0.68
N GLN A 46 3.84 -15.90 -0.37
CA GLN A 46 3.20 -15.66 -1.66
C GLN A 46 2.64 -16.96 -2.27
N TYR A 47 3.38 -18.06 -2.20
CA TYR A 47 2.93 -19.37 -2.68
C TYR A 47 1.67 -19.84 -1.93
N HIS A 48 1.64 -19.67 -0.61
CA HIS A 48 0.50 -20.08 0.21
C HIS A 48 -0.73 -19.19 -0.01
N GLU A 49 -0.55 -17.87 -0.19
CA GLU A 49 -1.64 -16.96 -0.54
C GLU A 49 -2.23 -17.28 -1.92
N ASN A 50 -1.39 -17.65 -2.90
CA ASN A 50 -1.83 -18.07 -4.22
C ASN A 50 -2.61 -19.39 -4.19
N LEU A 51 -2.16 -20.39 -3.42
CA LEU A 51 -2.87 -21.67 -3.27
C LEU A 51 -4.30 -21.51 -2.75
N LYS A 52 -4.54 -20.57 -1.83
CA LYS A 52 -5.89 -20.28 -1.33
C LYS A 52 -6.78 -19.61 -2.37
N SER A 53 -6.21 -18.94 -3.38
CA SER A 53 -6.97 -18.27 -4.43
C SER A 53 -7.44 -19.21 -5.54
N THR A 54 -6.76 -20.35 -5.75
CA THR A 54 -7.06 -21.32 -6.83
C THR A 54 -7.99 -22.47 -6.41
N CYS A 55 -8.21 -22.72 -5.11
CA CYS A 55 -9.12 -23.76 -4.61
C CYS A 55 -10.15 -23.21 -3.60
N PRO A 56 -11.33 -22.73 -4.06
CA PRO A 56 -12.44 -22.38 -3.20
C PRO A 56 -13.34 -23.62 -2.99
N LEU A 57 -12.84 -24.69 -2.37
CA LEU A 57 -13.66 -25.86 -2.04
C LEU A 57 -13.61 -26.14 -0.53
N SER A 58 -14.80 -26.01 0.07
CA SER A 58 -15.24 -26.68 1.30
C SER A 58 -14.70 -26.16 2.63
N SER A 59 -15.23 -25.02 3.12
CA SER A 59 -15.26 -24.74 4.55
C SER A 59 -16.46 -25.47 5.20
N THR A 60 -16.25 -26.74 5.52
CA THR A 60 -16.99 -27.44 6.59
C THR A 60 -16.07 -28.49 7.20
N SER A 61 -15.46 -28.16 8.34
CA SER A 61 -15.46 -29.05 9.49
C SER A 61 -15.09 -28.28 10.76
N LEU A 62 -16.02 -28.36 11.69
CA LEU A 62 -15.91 -28.12 13.12
C LEU A 62 -14.56 -28.57 13.68
N LEU A 63 -13.92 -27.70 14.47
CA LEU A 63 -13.24 -28.05 15.71
C LEU A 63 -13.01 -26.75 16.50
N SER A 64 -13.91 -26.52 17.45
CA SER A 64 -13.73 -25.63 18.58
C SER A 64 -12.63 -26.20 19.49
N SER A 65 -11.46 -25.58 19.48
CA SER A 65 -10.48 -25.66 20.57
C SER A 65 -9.80 -24.30 20.71
N SER A 66 -10.01 -23.70 21.89
CA SER A 66 -9.40 -22.46 22.36
C SER A 66 -7.88 -22.64 22.54
N GLU A 67 -7.09 -22.37 21.50
CA GLU A 67 -5.67 -22.01 21.59
C GLU A 67 -5.33 -21.03 20.46
N LEU A 68 -4.38 -20.13 20.68
CA LEU A 68 -3.89 -19.08 19.76
C LEU A 68 -3.55 -19.65 18.36
N THR A 69 -4.54 -19.81 17.49
CA THR A 69 -4.31 -20.16 16.08
C THR A 69 -3.93 -18.89 15.33
N LEU A 70 -2.65 -18.58 15.40
CA LEU A 70 -2.10 -17.40 14.75
C LEU A 70 -2.25 -17.52 13.23
N SER A 71 -2.98 -16.59 12.61
CA SER A 71 -3.33 -16.68 11.20
C SER A 71 -2.09 -16.52 10.33
N MET A 72 -2.02 -17.27 9.22
CA MET A 72 -0.99 -17.07 8.19
C MET A 72 -0.95 -15.61 7.70
N HIS A 73 -2.09 -14.91 7.73
CA HIS A 73 -2.17 -13.49 7.37
C HIS A 73 -1.41 -12.58 8.36
N ASP A 74 -1.42 -12.90 9.65
CA ASP A 74 -0.64 -12.16 10.65
C ASP A 74 0.86 -12.42 10.50
N ALA A 75 1.24 -13.64 10.08
CA ALA A 75 2.62 -13.93 9.70
C ALA A 75 3.04 -13.12 8.46
N SER A 76 2.20 -13.05 7.42
CA SER A 76 2.44 -12.20 6.24
C SER A 76 2.60 -10.72 6.62
N ARG A 77 1.73 -10.19 7.49
CA ARG A 77 1.83 -8.80 7.97
C ARG A 77 3.16 -8.57 8.69
N THR A 78 3.54 -9.49 9.58
CA THR A 78 4.79 -9.37 10.33
C THR A 78 6.01 -9.38 9.41
N VAL A 79 6.00 -10.19 8.35
CA VAL A 79 7.05 -10.18 7.31
C VAL A 79 7.10 -8.83 6.59
N LEU A 80 5.95 -8.21 6.29
CA LEU A 80 5.93 -6.88 5.68
C LEU A 80 6.44 -5.79 6.64
N GLU A 81 6.13 -5.91 7.92
CA GLU A 81 6.66 -5.03 8.97
C GLU A 81 8.18 -5.16 9.10
N THR A 82 8.73 -6.38 9.09
CA THR A 82 10.18 -6.59 9.13
C THR A 82 10.87 -6.09 7.88
N LEU A 83 10.24 -6.24 6.71
CA LEU A 83 10.73 -5.64 5.47
C LEU A 83 10.73 -4.12 5.57
N SER A 84 9.73 -3.50 6.20
CA SER A 84 9.73 -2.04 6.40
C SER A 84 10.90 -1.61 7.29
N ASP A 85 11.05 -2.29 8.45
CA ASP A 85 12.15 -2.03 9.39
C ASP A 85 13.53 -2.29 8.73
N PHE A 86 13.60 -3.28 7.82
CA PHE A 86 14.77 -3.56 7.02
C PHE A 86 15.10 -2.42 6.06
N VAL A 87 14.10 -1.86 5.37
CA VAL A 87 14.30 -0.73 4.45
C VAL A 87 14.71 0.55 5.19
N ASP A 88 14.26 0.73 6.43
CA ASP A 88 14.63 1.88 7.27
C ASP A 88 16.13 1.90 7.67
N LEU A 89 16.87 0.79 7.52
CA LEU A 89 18.30 0.70 7.88
C LEU A 89 19.24 1.54 6.98
N GLY A 90 18.71 2.10 5.90
CA GLY A 90 19.35 3.19 5.16
C GLY A 90 20.02 2.79 3.84
N LYS A 91 20.46 3.83 3.10
CA LYS A 91 20.88 3.75 1.69
C LYS A 91 22.16 2.93 1.44
N THR A 92 23.03 2.80 2.44
CA THR A 92 24.36 2.18 2.29
C THR A 92 24.32 0.66 2.33
N LEU A 93 23.33 0.07 3.00
CA LEU A 93 23.24 -1.38 3.19
C LEU A 93 22.30 -2.06 2.19
N ILE A 94 21.36 -1.31 1.61
CA ILE A 94 20.27 -1.89 0.83
C ILE A 94 20.54 -1.72 -0.66
N THR A 95 20.76 -2.86 -1.31
CA THR A 95 20.97 -2.92 -2.76
C THR A 95 19.66 -2.70 -3.53
N PRO A 96 19.72 -2.26 -4.80
CA PRO A 96 18.52 -2.15 -5.63
C PRO A 96 17.71 -3.45 -5.73
N ARG A 97 18.38 -4.62 -5.72
CA ARG A 97 17.71 -5.93 -5.74
C ARG A 97 16.87 -6.17 -4.49
N MET A 98 17.40 -5.77 -3.33
CA MET A 98 16.68 -5.84 -2.05
C MET A 98 15.44 -4.92 -2.04
N THR A 99 15.56 -3.71 -2.58
CA THR A 99 14.43 -2.79 -2.74
C THR A 99 13.33 -3.39 -3.62
N LEU A 100 13.69 -4.04 -4.73
CA LEU A 100 12.72 -4.69 -5.62
C LEU A 100 12.01 -5.88 -4.98
N LEU A 101 12.71 -6.66 -4.14
CA LEU A 101 12.08 -7.72 -3.34
C LEU A 101 11.02 -7.14 -2.41
N CYS A 102 11.34 -6.05 -1.71
CA CYS A 102 10.41 -5.38 -0.80
C CYS A 102 9.17 -4.87 -1.56
N LEU A 103 9.35 -4.28 -2.74
CA LEU A 103 8.24 -3.89 -3.61
C LEU A 103 7.39 -5.10 -4.02
N ASN A 104 8.01 -6.21 -4.42
CA ASN A 104 7.29 -7.42 -4.80
C ASN A 104 6.44 -7.98 -3.65
N ALA A 105 6.97 -8.00 -2.42
CA ALA A 105 6.22 -8.41 -1.24
C ALA A 105 4.97 -7.53 -1.01
N GLY A 106 5.08 -6.21 -1.25
CA GLY A 106 3.94 -5.29 -1.18
C GLY A 106 2.88 -5.54 -2.27
N LEU A 107 3.30 -5.94 -3.47
CA LEU A 107 2.38 -6.28 -4.57
C LEU A 107 1.52 -7.50 -4.24
N THR A 108 2.07 -8.48 -3.54
CA THR A 108 1.38 -9.75 -3.28
C THR A 108 0.50 -9.68 -2.03
N PHE A 109 0.94 -8.97 -1.00
CA PHE A 109 0.29 -8.96 0.32
C PHE A 109 -1.19 -8.53 0.31
N LYS A 110 -2.11 -9.37 0.76
CA LYS A 110 -3.55 -9.05 0.76
C LYS A 110 -3.93 -8.08 1.91
N LEU A 111 -4.58 -6.98 1.54
CA LEU A 111 -5.10 -5.98 2.49
C LEU A 111 -6.51 -6.38 2.92
N THR A 112 -6.71 -6.66 4.21
CA THR A 112 -8.04 -7.04 4.76
C THR A 112 -8.49 -6.12 5.88
N CYS A 113 -7.58 -5.43 6.56
CA CYS A 113 -7.88 -4.56 7.69
C CYS A 113 -7.01 -3.29 7.72
N PRO A 114 -7.37 -2.27 8.52
CA PRO A 114 -6.64 -0.98 8.53
C PRO A 114 -5.14 -1.09 8.85
N SER A 115 -4.73 -2.02 9.71
CA SER A 115 -3.32 -2.24 10.06
C SER A 115 -2.49 -2.74 8.87
N ASP A 116 -3.08 -3.49 7.95
CA ASP A 116 -2.43 -3.91 6.70
C ASP A 116 -2.12 -2.71 5.81
N LEU A 117 -3.07 -1.77 5.72
CA LEU A 117 -2.88 -0.54 4.95
C LEU A 117 -1.78 0.32 5.55
N GLU A 118 -1.73 0.46 6.87
CA GLU A 118 -0.67 1.20 7.56
C GLU A 118 0.70 0.56 7.32
N THR A 119 0.79 -0.77 7.37
CA THR A 119 2.03 -1.51 7.13
C THR A 119 2.51 -1.36 5.68
N LEU A 120 1.62 -1.55 4.70
CA LEU A 120 1.97 -1.41 3.28
C LEU A 120 2.29 0.05 2.93
N TYR A 121 1.57 1.02 3.49
CA TYR A 121 1.90 2.43 3.39
C TYR A 121 3.31 2.70 3.91
N ARG A 122 3.64 2.21 5.12
CA ARG A 122 4.94 2.44 5.76
C ARG A 122 6.08 1.94 4.88
N LEU A 123 5.98 0.68 4.42
CA LEU A 123 6.95 0.09 3.51
C LEU A 123 7.13 0.95 2.25
N THR A 124 6.02 1.31 1.61
CA THR A 124 6.04 2.07 0.35
C THR A 124 6.63 3.46 0.54
N ASN A 125 6.25 4.14 1.62
CA ASN A 125 6.74 5.46 1.96
C ASN A 125 8.24 5.45 2.23
N THR A 126 8.73 4.49 3.03
CA THR A 126 10.16 4.31 3.28
C THR A 126 10.91 4.05 1.96
N LEU A 127 10.41 3.15 1.10
CA LEU A 127 11.03 2.84 -0.19
C LEU A 127 11.13 4.08 -1.09
N LEU A 128 10.08 4.91 -1.13
CA LEU A 128 10.06 6.13 -1.94
C LEU A 128 11.03 7.18 -1.40
N ILE A 129 11.13 7.36 -0.08
CA ILE A 129 11.99 8.37 0.56
C ILE A 129 13.47 7.94 0.52
N HIS A 130 13.76 6.69 0.88
CA HIS A 130 15.14 6.22 1.06
C HIS A 130 15.71 5.57 -0.21
N HIS A 131 14.90 5.01 -1.10
CA HIS A 131 15.37 4.28 -2.29
C HIS A 131 14.73 4.77 -3.59
N THR A 132 14.53 6.09 -3.70
CA THR A 132 13.82 6.77 -4.80
C THR A 132 14.23 6.29 -6.18
N ASN A 133 15.53 6.23 -6.48
CA ASN A 133 16.03 5.84 -7.81
C ASN A 133 15.60 4.42 -8.21
N THR A 134 15.66 3.48 -7.29
CA THR A 134 15.24 2.10 -7.55
C THR A 134 13.72 2.00 -7.60
N ALA A 135 13.03 2.72 -6.72
CA ALA A 135 11.57 2.76 -6.71
C ALA A 135 11.04 3.30 -8.04
N LEU A 136 11.60 4.39 -8.55
CA LEU A 136 11.23 4.99 -9.84
C LEU A 136 11.51 4.08 -11.05
N ARG A 137 12.51 3.20 -10.98
CA ARG A 137 12.70 2.14 -12.01
C ARG A 137 11.55 1.13 -12.04
N ALA A 138 10.78 1.04 -10.95
CA ALA A 138 9.62 0.18 -10.80
C ALA A 138 8.32 0.99 -10.65
N VAL A 139 8.15 2.08 -11.41
CA VAL A 139 6.93 2.90 -11.46
C VAL A 139 5.63 2.07 -11.54
N PRO A 140 5.51 1.03 -12.40
CA PRO A 140 4.29 0.22 -12.44
C PRO A 140 3.94 -0.43 -11.10
N SER A 141 4.96 -0.88 -10.35
CA SER A 141 4.78 -1.48 -9.02
C SER A 141 4.32 -0.44 -8.00
N ILE A 142 4.90 0.76 -8.00
CA ILE A 142 4.47 1.86 -7.11
C ILE A 142 3.01 2.21 -7.36
N ILE A 143 2.63 2.40 -8.63
CA ILE A 143 1.26 2.74 -9.01
C ILE A 143 0.29 1.61 -8.64
N HIS A 144 0.69 0.36 -8.85
CA HIS A 144 -0.12 -0.78 -8.43
C HIS A 144 -0.36 -0.77 -6.91
N ILE A 145 0.68 -0.55 -6.10
CA ILE A 145 0.55 -0.47 -4.64
C ILE A 145 -0.35 0.71 -4.24
N ALA A 146 -0.21 1.88 -4.87
CA ALA A 146 -1.06 3.03 -4.61
C ALA A 146 -2.54 2.73 -4.94
N ASN A 147 -2.82 2.12 -6.09
CA ASN A 147 -4.16 1.69 -6.49
C ASN A 147 -4.75 0.65 -5.52
N LYS A 148 -3.91 -0.27 -5.04
CA LYS A 148 -4.29 -1.30 -4.07
C LYS A 148 -4.67 -0.68 -2.73
N LEU A 149 -3.85 0.23 -2.21
CA LEU A 149 -4.14 0.98 -0.98
C LEU A 149 -5.45 1.77 -1.09
N ILE A 150 -5.68 2.46 -2.21
CA ILE A 150 -6.93 3.21 -2.43
C ILE A 150 -8.13 2.27 -2.50
N SER A 151 -8.06 1.21 -3.30
CA SER A 151 -9.15 0.24 -3.44
C SER A 151 -9.54 -0.34 -2.09
N SER A 152 -8.57 -0.80 -1.31
CA SER A 152 -8.84 -1.37 0.01
C SER A 152 -9.32 -0.33 1.03
N CYS A 153 -8.85 0.91 0.96
CA CYS A 153 -9.37 1.98 1.82
C CYS A 153 -10.81 2.33 1.48
N ILE A 154 -11.20 2.32 0.20
CA ILE A 154 -12.59 2.50 -0.23
C ILE A 154 -13.45 1.35 0.28
N GLU A 155 -13.01 0.10 0.09
CA GLU A 155 -13.75 -1.09 0.51
C GLU A 155 -13.96 -1.15 2.03
N LEU A 156 -13.00 -0.69 2.83
CA LEU A 156 -13.13 -0.57 4.29
C LEU A 156 -13.89 0.69 4.72
N GLY A 157 -13.91 1.72 3.87
CA GLY A 157 -14.51 3.02 4.18
C GLY A 157 -15.96 3.17 3.74
N HIS A 158 -16.59 2.13 3.19
CA HIS A 158 -18.00 2.17 2.86
C HIS A 158 -18.84 2.44 4.11
N ALA A 159 -19.86 3.28 3.96
CA ALA A 159 -20.67 3.79 5.04
C ALA A 159 -21.50 2.69 5.72
N ASP A 160 -21.91 1.66 4.98
CA ASP A 160 -22.57 0.46 5.50
C ASP A 160 -21.71 -0.22 6.58
N LYS A 161 -20.47 -0.60 6.23
CA LYS A 161 -19.53 -1.27 7.14
C LYS A 161 -19.14 -0.41 8.34
N LEU A 162 -18.97 0.89 8.12
CA LEU A 162 -18.59 1.83 9.17
C LEU A 162 -19.74 2.19 10.11
N THR A 163 -21.00 2.04 9.67
CA THR A 163 -22.17 2.18 10.55
C THR A 163 -22.30 0.96 11.47
N GLU A 164 -21.99 -0.24 10.97
CA GLU A 164 -21.96 -1.48 11.77
C GLU A 164 -20.80 -1.50 12.77
N GLN A 165 -19.65 -0.89 12.42
CA GLN A 165 -18.45 -0.88 13.25
C GLN A 165 -17.94 0.56 13.48
N PRO A 166 -18.59 1.35 14.36
CA PRO A 166 -18.22 2.75 14.59
C PRO A 166 -16.80 2.92 15.16
N GLY A 167 -16.26 1.90 15.82
CA GLY A 167 -14.88 1.89 16.31
C GLY A 167 -13.83 1.95 15.19
N LEU A 168 -14.14 1.39 14.02
CA LEU A 168 -13.21 1.29 12.89
C LEU A 168 -13.07 2.62 12.11
N VAL A 169 -14.01 3.56 12.31
CA VAL A 169 -14.04 4.84 11.58
C VAL A 169 -12.75 5.63 11.76
N LYS A 170 -12.20 5.65 12.98
CA LYS A 170 -10.96 6.37 13.29
C LYS A 170 -9.76 5.77 12.56
N ASP A 171 -9.68 4.43 12.52
CA ASP A 171 -8.56 3.72 11.89
C ASP A 171 -8.60 3.85 10.37
N VAL A 172 -9.78 3.71 9.75
CA VAL A 172 -9.93 3.90 8.30
C VAL A 172 -9.67 5.35 7.91
N LEU A 173 -10.11 6.33 8.71
CA LEU A 173 -9.80 7.73 8.48
C LEU A 173 -8.29 7.99 8.56
N ARG A 174 -7.59 7.39 9.53
CA ARG A 174 -6.13 7.45 9.62
C ARG A 174 -5.48 6.84 8.37
N CYS A 175 -5.95 5.69 7.88
CA CYS A 175 -5.46 5.12 6.63
C CYS A 175 -5.66 6.07 5.44
N ALA A 176 -6.82 6.73 5.34
CA ALA A 176 -7.09 7.71 4.28
C ALA A 176 -6.13 8.91 4.35
N GLN A 177 -5.78 9.38 5.55
CA GLN A 177 -4.77 10.42 5.74
C GLN A 177 -3.37 9.96 5.32
N LEU A 178 -2.99 8.72 5.63
CA LEU A 178 -1.71 8.13 5.21
C LEU A 178 -1.65 8.01 3.68
N ILE A 179 -2.71 7.50 3.04
CA ILE A 179 -2.82 7.43 1.58
C ILE A 179 -2.73 8.84 0.97
N THR A 180 -3.37 9.83 1.58
CA THR A 180 -3.29 11.23 1.13
C THR A 180 -1.86 11.76 1.17
N ARG A 181 -1.10 11.43 2.22
CA ARG A 181 0.34 11.76 2.31
C ARG A 181 1.14 11.07 1.21
N LEU A 182 0.88 9.79 0.96
CA LEU A 182 1.52 9.04 -0.13
C LEU A 182 1.22 9.69 -1.49
N LEU A 183 -0.04 9.99 -1.78
CA LEU A 183 -0.43 10.64 -3.04
C LEU A 183 0.19 12.02 -3.20
N THR A 184 0.36 12.76 -2.10
CA THR A 184 1.06 14.05 -2.11
C THR A 184 2.56 13.88 -2.40
N LEU A 185 3.21 12.84 -1.84
CA LEU A 185 4.59 12.49 -2.14
C LEU A 185 4.77 12.13 -3.61
N LEU A 186 3.89 11.28 -4.16
CA LEU A 186 3.89 10.90 -5.57
C LEU A 186 3.62 12.09 -6.51
N ALA A 187 2.88 13.10 -6.05
CA ALA A 187 2.64 14.33 -6.79
C ALA A 187 3.76 15.38 -6.66
N SER A 188 4.80 15.12 -5.86
CA SER A 188 5.88 16.07 -5.66
C SER A 188 6.79 16.19 -6.90
N PRO A 189 7.52 17.31 -7.08
CA PRO A 189 8.37 17.53 -8.25
C PRO A 189 9.37 16.40 -8.53
N ALA A 190 9.84 15.72 -7.48
CA ALA A 190 10.80 14.62 -7.57
C ALA A 190 10.27 13.39 -8.31
N TYR A 191 8.95 13.18 -8.37
CA TYR A 191 8.34 12.00 -9.00
C TYR A 191 7.45 12.37 -10.20
N LYS A 192 7.18 13.66 -10.39
CA LYS A 192 6.24 14.18 -11.40
C LYS A 192 6.53 13.69 -12.82
N THR A 193 7.80 13.64 -13.22
CA THR A 193 8.24 13.27 -14.59
C THR A 193 7.91 11.82 -14.93
N ASP A 194 8.11 10.92 -13.98
CA ASP A 194 7.90 9.49 -14.16
C ASP A 194 6.45 9.09 -13.89
N LEU A 195 5.85 9.66 -12.84
CA LEU A 195 4.50 9.31 -12.40
C LEU A 195 3.40 10.05 -13.16
N GLY A 196 3.62 11.27 -13.63
CA GLY A 196 2.62 12.02 -14.41
C GLY A 196 2.13 11.24 -15.65
N LYS A 197 2.96 10.30 -16.13
CA LYS A 197 2.65 9.38 -17.24
C LYS A 197 1.53 8.40 -16.96
N VAL A 198 1.39 7.99 -15.71
CA VAL A 198 0.58 6.85 -15.29
C VAL A 198 -0.37 7.17 -14.14
N ALA A 199 -0.19 8.32 -13.48
CA ALA A 199 -0.96 8.78 -12.33
C ALA A 199 -2.48 8.83 -12.56
N HIS A 200 -2.94 8.99 -13.81
CA HIS A 200 -4.36 8.96 -14.15
C HIS A 200 -5.04 7.62 -13.82
N SER A 201 -4.29 6.51 -13.72
CA SER A 201 -4.84 5.23 -13.28
C SER A 201 -5.34 5.27 -11.83
N ILE A 202 -4.68 6.07 -10.98
CA ILE A 202 -5.07 6.26 -9.56
C ILE A 202 -6.46 6.89 -9.48
N LEU A 203 -6.71 7.89 -10.33
CA LEU A 203 -8.02 8.51 -10.46
C LEU A 203 -9.05 7.49 -10.94
N ALA A 204 -8.73 6.68 -11.95
CA ALA A 204 -9.61 5.62 -12.44
C ALA A 204 -9.99 4.64 -11.31
N THR A 205 -9.01 4.13 -10.56
CA THR A 205 -9.22 3.20 -9.45
C THR A 205 -10.16 3.79 -8.39
N TYR A 206 -9.97 5.05 -8.02
CA TYR A 206 -10.83 5.71 -7.04
C TYR A 206 -12.28 5.81 -7.53
N VAL A 207 -12.50 6.32 -8.75
CA VAL A 207 -13.85 6.58 -9.25
C VAL A 207 -14.61 5.27 -9.47
N ILE A 208 -13.92 4.22 -9.95
CA ILE A 208 -14.49 2.87 -10.05
C ILE A 208 -14.86 2.34 -8.65
N GLY A 209 -14.00 2.54 -7.65
CA GLY A 209 -14.23 2.09 -6.28
C GLY A 209 -15.46 2.76 -5.65
N VAL A 210 -15.56 4.08 -5.73
CA VAL A 210 -16.66 4.84 -5.10
C VAL A 210 -18.01 4.56 -5.77
N GLN A 211 -18.04 4.09 -7.02
CA GLN A 211 -19.30 3.68 -7.64
C GLN A 211 -19.88 2.39 -7.03
N ARG A 212 -19.06 1.57 -6.35
CA ARG A 212 -19.51 0.29 -5.75
C ARG A 212 -20.26 0.46 -4.43
N GLY A 213 -20.17 1.62 -3.80
CA GLY A 213 -20.81 1.87 -2.50
C GLY A 213 -20.59 3.30 -2.03
N THR A 214 -21.48 3.77 -1.15
CA THR A 214 -21.37 5.10 -0.57
C THR A 214 -20.23 5.14 0.43
N LEU A 215 -19.21 5.95 0.17
CA LEU A 215 -18.07 6.12 1.07
C LEU A 215 -18.41 7.08 2.23
N HIS A 216 -17.94 6.77 3.44
CA HIS A 216 -18.11 7.67 4.58
C HIS A 216 -17.52 9.06 4.31
N THR A 217 -18.27 10.11 4.62
CA THR A 217 -17.98 11.50 4.22
C THR A 217 -16.58 11.97 4.62
N ALA A 218 -16.13 11.64 5.83
CA ALA A 218 -14.79 12.02 6.29
C ALA A 218 -13.66 11.32 5.51
N VAL A 219 -13.85 10.03 5.20
CA VAL A 219 -12.88 9.24 4.42
C VAL A 219 -12.82 9.75 2.98
N LYS A 220 -13.99 10.01 2.38
CA LYS A 220 -14.12 10.62 1.05
C LYS A 220 -13.37 11.94 0.96
N LYS A 221 -13.58 12.84 1.93
CA LYS A 221 -12.95 14.16 1.97
C LYS A 221 -11.42 14.07 1.98
N GLU A 222 -10.85 13.20 2.81
CA GLU A 222 -9.40 13.01 2.85
C GLU A 222 -8.86 12.42 1.55
N LEU A 223 -9.46 11.35 1.02
CA LEU A 223 -8.99 10.76 -0.24
C LEU A 223 -9.04 11.75 -1.40
N VAL A 224 -10.13 12.52 -1.54
CA VAL A 224 -10.26 13.56 -2.58
C VAL A 224 -9.15 14.60 -2.49
N ARG A 225 -8.74 15.01 -1.28
CA ARG A 225 -7.61 15.92 -1.08
C ARG A 225 -6.31 15.38 -1.69
N GLY A 226 -6.03 14.09 -1.50
CA GLY A 226 -4.87 13.42 -2.11
C GLY A 226 -4.99 13.32 -3.63
N LEU A 227 -6.17 12.96 -4.14
CA LEU A 227 -6.44 12.83 -5.57
C LEU A 227 -6.31 14.17 -6.31
N ASN A 228 -6.67 15.29 -5.69
CA ASN A 228 -6.47 16.61 -6.27
C ASN A 228 -4.97 16.91 -6.51
N LYS A 229 -4.07 16.40 -5.65
CA LYS A 229 -2.62 16.51 -5.88
C LYS A 229 -2.19 15.63 -7.05
N VAL A 230 -2.70 14.40 -7.15
CA VAL A 230 -2.44 13.53 -8.31
C VAL A 230 -2.95 14.15 -9.60
N MET A 231 -4.14 14.76 -9.59
CA MET A 231 -4.72 15.40 -10.77
C MET A 231 -3.85 16.57 -11.26
N SER A 232 -3.15 17.26 -10.35
CA SER A 232 -2.24 18.36 -10.70
C SER A 232 -0.98 17.96 -11.47
N ILE A 233 -0.58 16.68 -11.40
CA ILE A 233 0.56 16.16 -12.16
C ILE A 233 0.14 15.43 -13.45
N CYS A 234 -1.15 15.22 -13.67
CA CYS A 234 -1.68 14.59 -14.88
C CYS A 234 -1.81 15.62 -16.02
N ASP A 235 -1.38 15.23 -17.22
CA ASP A 235 -1.56 16.06 -18.41
C ASP A 235 -3.04 16.12 -18.84
N ARG A 236 -3.47 17.26 -19.40
CA ARG A 236 -4.85 17.46 -19.87
C ARG A 236 -5.32 16.36 -20.83
N PHE A 237 -4.43 15.91 -21.72
CA PHE A 237 -4.73 14.82 -22.66
C PHE A 237 -5.04 13.51 -21.93
N ARG A 238 -4.36 13.20 -20.83
CA ARG A 238 -4.61 11.97 -20.07
C ARG A 238 -5.90 12.04 -19.27
N LEU A 239 -6.22 13.20 -18.72
CA LEU A 239 -7.50 13.42 -18.04
C LEU A 239 -8.69 13.33 -19.02
N ALA A 240 -8.52 13.89 -20.23
CA ALA A 240 -9.50 13.76 -21.30
C ALA A 240 -9.66 12.30 -21.77
N ALA A 241 -8.54 11.60 -22.00
CA ALA A 241 -8.55 10.18 -22.38
C ALA A 241 -9.24 9.33 -21.32
N LEU A 242 -8.94 9.57 -20.03
CA LEU A 242 -9.61 8.89 -18.92
C LEU A 242 -11.13 9.13 -18.95
N SER A 243 -11.58 10.38 -19.14
CA SER A 243 -13.02 10.69 -19.23
C SER A 243 -13.72 9.93 -20.36
N ILE A 244 -13.03 9.67 -21.47
CA ILE A 244 -13.57 8.95 -22.62
C ILE A 244 -13.59 7.44 -22.38
N SER A 245 -12.55 6.88 -21.73
CA SER A 245 -12.42 5.44 -21.51
C SER A 245 -13.28 4.88 -20.38
N LEU A 246 -13.80 5.74 -19.50
CA LEU A 246 -14.61 5.32 -18.36
C LEU A 246 -16.05 4.91 -18.77
N PRO A 247 -16.62 3.84 -18.18
CA PRO A 247 -18.03 3.49 -18.33
C PRO A 247 -18.96 4.64 -17.91
N ALA A 248 -20.17 4.73 -18.48
CA ALA A 248 -21.07 5.87 -18.31
C ALA A 248 -21.28 6.33 -16.85
N GLY A 249 -21.56 5.41 -15.91
CA GLY A 249 -21.75 5.78 -14.50
C GLY A 249 -20.46 6.22 -13.78
N VAL A 250 -19.31 5.64 -14.14
CA VAL A 250 -18.00 6.03 -13.59
C VAL A 250 -17.63 7.42 -14.12
N LYS A 251 -17.95 7.67 -15.39
CA LYS A 251 -17.63 8.90 -16.10
C LYS A 251 -18.28 10.12 -15.47
N ASP A 252 -19.52 10.05 -15.02
CA ASP A 252 -20.18 11.18 -14.38
C ASP A 252 -19.58 11.50 -13.01
N THR A 253 -19.23 10.46 -12.24
CA THR A 253 -18.50 10.63 -10.97
C THR A 253 -17.14 11.29 -11.20
N PHE A 254 -16.42 10.90 -12.27
CA PHE A 254 -15.16 11.54 -12.65
C PHE A 254 -15.36 12.99 -13.11
N LYS A 255 -16.41 13.30 -13.87
CA LYS A 255 -16.70 14.69 -14.30
C LYS A 255 -16.91 15.61 -13.11
N VAL A 256 -17.70 15.20 -12.11
CA VAL A 256 -17.93 15.99 -10.89
C VAL A 256 -16.60 16.24 -10.18
N LEU A 257 -15.79 15.20 -9.98
CA LEU A 257 -14.48 15.32 -9.34
C LEU A 257 -13.53 16.26 -10.11
N HIS A 258 -13.50 16.16 -11.45
CA HIS A 258 -12.65 17.00 -12.30
C HIS A 258 -13.12 18.46 -12.31
N GLN A 259 -14.43 18.71 -12.35
CA GLN A 259 -15.00 20.06 -12.27
C GLN A 259 -14.69 20.73 -10.92
N ASP A 260 -14.84 19.99 -9.82
CA ASP A 260 -14.48 20.47 -8.48
C ASP A 260 -12.98 20.81 -8.41
N TYR A 261 -12.12 19.97 -8.99
CA TYR A 261 -10.70 20.25 -9.08
C TYR A 261 -10.40 21.52 -9.89
N GLU A 262 -11.00 21.69 -11.07
CA GLU A 262 -10.81 22.88 -11.90
C GLU A 262 -11.27 24.16 -11.19
N LYS A 263 -12.37 24.09 -10.45
CA LYS A 263 -12.95 25.22 -9.72
C LYS A 263 -12.14 25.64 -8.50
N TYR A 264 -11.68 24.67 -7.69
CA TYR A 264 -11.13 24.97 -6.36
C TYR A 264 -9.61 24.76 -6.22
N HIS A 265 -8.96 24.04 -7.14
CA HIS A 265 -7.59 23.57 -6.95
C HIS A 265 -6.62 23.89 -8.09
N ARG A 266 -7.13 24.06 -9.31
CA ARG A 266 -6.29 24.41 -10.48
C ARG A 266 -5.75 25.85 -10.43
N TYR A 267 -6.44 26.75 -9.72
CA TYR A 267 -6.08 28.17 -9.58
C TYR A 267 -5.63 28.53 -8.16
N SER A 268 -4.78 27.70 -7.55
CA SER A 268 -4.12 28.02 -6.29
C SER A 268 -2.78 28.74 -6.55
N GLY A 269 -2.87 30.03 -6.92
CA GLY A 269 -1.83 31.06 -6.69
C GLY A 269 -0.57 31.06 -7.55
N PHE A 270 -0.52 31.95 -8.55
CA PHE A 270 0.57 32.93 -8.61
C PHE A 270 0.21 34.03 -7.61
N VAL A 271 0.83 33.99 -6.43
CA VAL A 271 0.98 35.15 -5.53
C VAL A 271 2.42 35.14 -5.07
#